data_AF-A0A6A4RAA7-F1
#
_entry.id   AF-A0A6A4RAA7-F1
#
_cell.length_a   1.000
_cell.length_b   1.000
_cell.length_c   1.000
_cell.angle_alpha   90.00
_cell.angle_beta   90.00
_cell.angle_gamma   90.00
#
_symmetry.space_group_name_H-M   'P 1'
#
loop_
_entity.id
_entity.type
_entity.pdbx_description
1 polymer ?
#
loop_
_entity_poly.entity_id
_entity_poly.type
_entity_poly.pdbx_seq_one_letter_code
_entity_poly.pdbx_strand_id
1 'polypeptide(L)'
;CFALYQLSTRRVGREDHPLTSLFYAGLAGALVSSAVVPAFWTPVAPGDLPLFVFVGLMGAASQLTLILAMRYAPASLVSPFLYLQIVWAALFGFIFFGDVPRPETWIGAALISAAGITLALTRGRDR
;
A
#
# COMPACT_ATOMS: atom_id res chain seq x y z
N CYS A 1 8.95 5.78 8.98
CA CYS A 1 7.65 5.94 9.68
C CYS A 1 6.64 4.80 9.50
N PHE A 2 6.85 3.81 8.61
CA PHE A 2 5.88 2.71 8.40
C PHE A 2 5.76 1.78 9.61
N ALA A 3 6.89 1.42 10.25
CA ALA A 3 6.90 0.59 11.46
C ALA A 3 6.16 1.25 12.64
N LEU A 4 6.27 2.57 12.78
CA LEU A 4 5.59 3.32 13.84
C LEU A 4 4.08 3.37 13.60
N TYR A 5 3.63 3.59 12.35
CA TYR A 5 2.22 3.51 11.97
C TYR A 5 1.64 2.13 12.29
N GLN A 6 2.33 1.06 11.84
CA GLN A 6 1.92 -0.34 12.09
C GLN A 6 1.80 -0.66 13.59
N LEU A 7 2.72 -0.17 14.42
CA LEU A 7 2.66 -0.32 15.88
C LEU A 7 1.53 0.51 16.52
N SER A 8 1.27 1.71 16.00
CA SER A 8 0.21 2.61 16.47
C SER A 8 -1.18 2.04 16.19
N THR A 9 -1.40 1.58 14.95
CA THR A 9 -2.67 0.96 14.53
C THR A 9 -2.95 -0.32 15.31
N ARG A 10 -1.91 -1.06 15.72
CA ARG A 10 -2.06 -2.25 16.56
C ARG A 10 -2.46 -1.94 18.01
N ARG A 11 -2.01 -0.80 18.53
CA ARG A 11 -2.33 -0.35 19.90
C ARG A 11 -3.74 0.22 20.00
N VAL A 12 -4.24 0.84 18.94
CA VAL A 12 -5.59 1.43 18.84
C VAL A 12 -6.62 0.41 18.31
N GLY A 13 -6.23 -0.45 17.36
CA GLY A 13 -7.12 -1.43 16.72
C GLY A 13 -7.52 -2.64 17.57
N ARG A 14 -7.21 -2.64 18.88
CA ARG A 14 -7.69 -3.68 19.80
C ARG A 14 -9.15 -3.49 20.20
N GLU A 15 -9.71 -2.29 20.00
CA GLU A 15 -11.08 -1.94 20.41
C GLU A 15 -11.94 -1.33 19.29
N ASP A 16 -11.35 -0.80 18.21
CA ASP A 16 -12.10 -0.06 17.17
C ASP A 16 -12.51 -0.89 15.93
N HIS A 17 -13.68 -0.54 15.37
CA HIS A 17 -14.18 -1.10 14.12
C HIS A 17 -13.27 -0.71 12.93
N PRO A 18 -12.96 -1.61 11.98
CA PRO A 18 -12.06 -1.33 10.85
C PRO A 18 -12.42 -0.08 10.02
N LEU A 19 -13.72 0.19 9.90
CA LEU A 19 -14.26 1.39 9.25
C LEU A 19 -13.85 2.68 9.97
N THR A 20 -13.75 2.65 11.29
CA THR A 20 -13.34 3.78 12.12
C THR A 20 -11.88 4.12 11.86
N SER A 21 -10.99 3.12 11.83
CA SER A 21 -9.58 3.33 11.49
C SER A 21 -9.39 3.86 10.06
N LEU A 22 -10.18 3.38 9.10
CA LEU A 22 -10.16 3.92 7.73
C LEU A 22 -10.61 5.38 7.72
N PHE A 23 -11.71 5.70 8.40
CA PHE A 23 -12.27 7.04 8.46
C PHE A 23 -11.28 8.03 9.07
N TYR A 24 -10.65 7.69 10.20
CA TYR A 24 -9.64 8.55 10.82
C TYR A 24 -8.38 8.70 9.97
N ALA A 25 -7.92 7.64 9.30
CA ALA A 25 -6.77 7.73 8.40
C ALA A 25 -7.07 8.61 7.18
N GLY A 26 -8.25 8.46 6.58
CA GLY A 26 -8.72 9.30 5.47
C GLY A 26 -8.91 10.76 5.89
N LEU A 27 -9.52 11.00 7.05
CA LEU A 27 -9.74 12.34 7.60
C LEU A 27 -8.40 13.04 7.91
N ALA A 28 -7.48 12.36 8.58
CA ALA A 28 -6.15 12.90 8.86
C ALA A 28 -5.39 13.21 7.56
N GLY A 29 -5.45 12.30 6.58
CA GLY A 29 -4.88 12.51 5.25
C GLY A 29 -5.46 13.73 4.55
N ALA A 30 -6.79 13.87 4.56
CA ALA A 30 -7.50 14.98 3.95
C ALA A 30 -7.21 16.32 4.63
N LEU A 31 -7.12 16.36 5.97
CA LEU A 31 -6.79 17.57 6.72
C LEU A 31 -5.35 18.02 6.45
N VAL A 32 -4.39 17.09 6.50
CA VAL A 32 -2.98 17.39 6.22
C VAL A 32 -2.81 17.81 4.77
N SER A 33 -3.43 17.11 3.81
CA SER A 33 -3.37 17.50 2.40
C SER A 33 -4.02 18.87 2.19
N SER A 34 -5.17 19.15 2.79
CA SER A 34 -5.86 20.45 2.66
C SER A 34 -5.05 21.61 3.26
N ALA A 35 -4.20 21.36 4.26
CA ALA A 35 -3.31 22.38 4.81
C ALA A 35 -2.08 22.66 3.91
N VAL A 36 -1.61 21.66 3.15
CA VAL A 36 -0.42 21.75 2.30
C VAL A 36 -0.75 22.21 0.87
N VAL A 37 -1.89 21.78 0.36
CA VAL A 37 -2.39 22.04 -1.00
C VAL A 37 -2.43 23.54 -1.39
N PRO A 38 -2.77 24.49 -0.50
CA PRO A 38 -2.75 25.92 -0.82
C PRO A 38 -1.37 26.45 -1.22
N ALA A 39 -0.28 25.80 -0.79
CA ALA A 39 1.08 26.23 -1.11
C ALA A 39 1.52 25.85 -2.54
N PHE A 40 0.88 24.87 -3.18
CA PHE A 40 1.28 24.31 -4.49
C PHE A 40 0.08 24.05 -5.41
N TRP A 41 -1.00 24.81 -5.26
CA TRP A 41 -2.26 24.56 -5.97
C TRP A 41 -2.11 24.61 -7.50
N THR A 42 -2.42 23.50 -8.16
CA THR A 42 -2.59 23.41 -9.61
C THR A 42 -4.06 23.12 -9.95
N PRO A 43 -4.70 23.87 -10.87
CA PRO A 43 -6.07 23.60 -11.26
C PRO A 43 -6.22 22.19 -11.85
N VAL A 44 -7.16 21.41 -11.32
CA VAL A 44 -7.49 20.08 -11.85
C VAL A 44 -8.39 20.23 -13.07
N ALA A 45 -8.03 19.60 -14.19
CA ALA A 45 -8.87 19.59 -15.37
C ALA A 45 -10.14 18.74 -15.11
N PRO A 46 -11.33 19.15 -15.57
CA PRO A 46 -12.57 18.38 -15.35
C PRO A 46 -12.52 16.96 -15.91
N GLY A 47 -11.68 16.72 -16.93
CA GLY A 47 -11.47 15.39 -17.51
C GLY A 47 -10.74 14.40 -16.59
N ASP A 48 -9.98 14.89 -15.61
CA ASP A 48 -9.20 14.05 -14.69
C ASP A 48 -10.00 13.65 -13.44
N LEU A 49 -11.12 14.31 -13.20
CA LEU A 49 -11.99 14.10 -12.03
C LEU A 49 -12.41 12.62 -11.86
N PRO A 50 -12.78 11.88 -12.91
CA PRO A 50 -13.05 10.45 -12.81
C PRO A 50 -11.83 9.62 -12.36
N LEU A 51 -10.63 9.96 -12.83
CA LEU A 51 -9.38 9.29 -12.43
C LEU A 51 -9.07 9.56 -10.95
N PHE A 52 -9.26 10.79 -10.47
CA PHE A 52 -9.10 11.11 -9.05
C PHE A 52 -10.06 10.31 -8.16
N VAL A 53 -11.33 10.18 -8.55
CA VAL A 53 -12.30 9.37 -7.82
C VAL A 53 -11.89 7.89 -7.84
N PHE A 54 -11.48 7.37 -9.00
CA PHE A 54 -11.04 5.98 -9.12
C PHE A 54 -9.82 5.66 -8.24
N VAL A 55 -8.80 6.52 -8.26
CA VAL A 55 -7.61 6.37 -7.40
C VAL A 55 -7.98 6.49 -5.93
N GLY A 56 -8.88 7.41 -5.56
CA GLY A 56 -9.37 7.54 -4.19
C GLY A 56 -10.08 6.29 -3.69
N LEU A 57 -10.96 5.70 -4.51
CA LEU A 57 -11.66 4.45 -4.19
C LEU A 57 -10.70 3.27 -4.08
N MET A 58 -9.75 3.13 -5.01
CA MET A 58 -8.71 2.09 -4.96
C MET A 58 -7.82 2.25 -3.73
N GLY A 59 -7.45 3.48 -3.38
CA GLY A 59 -6.70 3.80 -2.18
C GLY A 59 -7.45 3.37 -0.91
N ALA A 60 -8.72 3.78 -0.79
CA ALA A 60 -9.57 3.39 0.34
C ALA A 60 -9.76 1.87 0.45
N ALA A 61 -10.01 1.20 -0.68
CA ALA A 61 -10.12 -0.25 -0.74
C ALA A 61 -8.82 -0.94 -0.30
N SER A 62 -7.66 -0.49 -0.80
CA SER A 62 -6.36 -1.04 -0.43
C SER A 62 -6.06 -0.90 1.06
N GLN A 63 -6.38 0.26 1.64
CA GLN A 63 -6.18 0.55 3.06
C GLN A 63 -7.10 -0.31 3.92
N LEU A 64 -8.37 -0.49 3.50
CA LEU A 64 -9.30 -1.41 4.15
C LEU A 64 -8.76 -2.85 4.13
N THR A 65 -8.35 -3.35 2.97
CA THR A 65 -7.81 -4.70 2.85
C THR A 65 -6.59 -4.90 3.75
N LEU A 66 -5.71 -3.88 3.87
CA LEU A 66 -4.55 -3.93 4.76
C LEU A 66 -4.96 -4.00 6.24
N ILE A 67 -5.94 -3.19 6.66
CA ILE A 67 -6.48 -3.22 8.03
C ILE A 67 -7.10 -4.59 8.34
N LEU A 68 -7.88 -5.14 7.41
CA LEU A 68 -8.43 -6.49 7.55
C LEU A 68 -7.31 -7.56 7.61
N ALA A 69 -6.31 -7.48 6.74
CA ALA A 69 -5.20 -8.43 6.72
C ALA A 69 -4.43 -8.45 8.04
N MET A 70 -4.18 -7.28 8.63
CA MET A 70 -3.52 -7.18 9.94
C MET A 70 -4.38 -7.67 11.11
N ARG A 71 -5.71 -7.73 10.93
CA ARG A 71 -6.63 -8.30 11.92
C ARG A 71 -6.63 -9.82 11.89
N TYR A 72 -6.53 -10.43 10.70
CA TYR A 72 -6.57 -11.89 10.53
C TYR A 72 -5.20 -12.58 10.58
N ALA A 73 -4.10 -11.87 10.27
CA ALA A 73 -2.76 -12.44 10.24
C ALA A 73 -1.74 -11.54 10.97
N PRO A 74 -0.74 -12.12 11.65
CA PRO A 74 0.32 -11.35 12.29
C PRO A 74 1.12 -10.55 11.25
N ALA A 75 1.67 -9.39 11.63
CA ALA A 75 2.38 -8.50 10.72
C ALA A 75 3.54 -9.18 9.96
N SER A 76 4.20 -10.16 10.57
CA SER A 76 5.24 -11.00 9.95
C SER A 76 4.74 -11.90 8.80
N LEU A 77 3.43 -12.14 8.71
CA LEU A 77 2.76 -12.78 7.58
C LEU A 77 2.50 -11.79 6.43
N VAL A 78 2.27 -10.52 6.74
CA VAL A 78 1.89 -9.45 5.80
C VAL A 78 3.10 -8.70 5.22
N SER A 79 4.20 -8.55 5.98
CA SER A 79 5.44 -7.92 5.50
C SER A 79 5.98 -8.43 4.13
N PRO A 80 5.94 -9.73 3.81
CA PRO A 80 6.37 -10.26 2.52
C PRO A 80 5.50 -9.78 1.35
N PHE A 81 4.18 -9.69 1.57
CA PHE A 81 3.25 -9.17 0.57
C PHE A 81 3.49 -7.68 0.28
N LEU A 82 3.91 -6.91 1.28
CA LEU A 82 4.30 -5.52 1.07
C LEU A 82 5.54 -5.40 0.16
N TYR A 83 6.48 -6.35 0.20
CA TYR A 83 7.61 -6.35 -0.73
C TYR A 83 7.20 -6.70 -2.18
N LEU A 84 6.15 -7.52 -2.38
CA LEU A 84 5.60 -7.77 -3.72
C LEU A 84 5.04 -6.50 -4.38
N GLN A 85 4.64 -5.50 -3.59
CA GLN A 85 4.23 -4.19 -4.12
C GLN A 85 5.34 -3.55 -4.97
N ILE A 86 6.62 -3.74 -4.61
CA ILE A 86 7.76 -3.21 -5.36
C ILE A 86 7.84 -3.83 -6.76
N VAL A 87 7.56 -5.13 -6.86
CA VAL A 87 7.53 -5.85 -8.15
C VAL A 87 6.40 -5.34 -9.02
N TRP A 88 5.20 -5.18 -8.46
CA TRP A 88 4.05 -4.62 -9.18
C TRP A 88 4.27 -3.16 -9.60
N ALA A 89 4.90 -2.35 -8.74
CA ALA A 89 5.25 -0.97 -9.08
C ALA A 89 6.23 -0.90 -10.26
N ALA A 90 7.25 -1.75 -10.29
CA ALA A 90 8.18 -1.84 -11.42
C ALA A 90 7.48 -2.32 -12.70
N LEU A 91 6.59 -3.31 -12.60
CA LEU A 91 5.82 -3.82 -13.73
C LEU A 91 4.87 -2.76 -14.32
N PHE A 92 4.11 -2.06 -13.47
CA PHE A 92 3.24 -0.98 -13.92
C PHE A 92 4.02 0.23 -14.44
N GLY A 93 5.18 0.54 -13.85
CA GLY A 93 6.10 1.55 -14.38
C GLY A 93 6.53 1.24 -15.82
N PHE A 94 6.92 -0.01 -16.08
CA PHE A 94 7.28 -0.46 -17.43
C PHE A 94 6.09 -0.41 -18.39
N ILE A 95 4.91 -0.90 -17.99
CA ILE A 95 3.74 -1.00 -18.87
C ILE A 95 3.15 0.38 -19.21
N PHE A 96 3.02 1.27 -18.22
CA PHE A 96 2.32 2.55 -18.41
C PHE A 96 3.24 3.69 -18.82
N PHE A 97 4.50 3.69 -18.38
CA PHE A 97 5.45 4.78 -18.63
C PHE A 97 6.56 4.40 -19.61
N GLY A 98 6.69 3.12 -19.99
CA GLY A 98 7.74 2.67 -20.90
C GLY A 98 9.15 2.78 -20.34
N ASP A 99 9.28 3.02 -19.03
CA ASP A 99 10.56 3.08 -18.34
C ASP A 99 11.16 1.68 -18.33
N VAL A 100 12.10 1.43 -19.26
CA VAL A 100 12.79 0.14 -19.38
C VAL A 100 13.63 -0.06 -18.12
N PRO A 101 13.32 -1.06 -17.28
CA PRO A 101 14.05 -1.29 -16.06
C PRO A 101 15.50 -1.65 -16.41
N ARG A 102 16.45 -0.97 -15.79
CA ARG A 102 17.87 -1.28 -15.93
C ARG A 102 18.13 -2.74 -15.48
N PRO A 103 19.22 -3.38 -15.93
CA PRO A 103 19.54 -4.76 -15.54
C PRO A 103 19.54 -4.98 -14.03
N GLU A 104 19.91 -3.97 -13.23
CA GLU A 104 19.85 -4.03 -11.76
C GLU A 104 18.42 -4.22 -11.21
N THR A 105 17.39 -3.67 -11.86
CA THR A 105 15.99 -3.81 -11.44
C THR A 105 15.48 -5.24 -11.64
N TRP A 106 15.94 -5.93 -12.69
CA TRP A 106 15.60 -7.33 -12.94
C TRP A 106 16.18 -8.26 -11.86
N ILE A 107 17.41 -8.00 -11.41
CA ILE A 107 18.04 -8.76 -10.32
C ILE A 107 17.27 -8.56 -9.02
N GLY A 108 16.90 -7.31 -8.70
CA GLY A 108 16.08 -6.99 -7.53
C GLY A 108 14.70 -7.66 -7.57
N ALA A 109 14.03 -7.61 -8.72
CA ALA A 109 12.73 -8.26 -8.91
C ALA A 109 12.80 -9.78 -8.75
N ALA A 110 13.83 -10.42 -9.32
CA ALA A 110 14.07 -11.86 -9.17
C ALA A 110 14.32 -12.24 -7.70
N LEU A 111 15.12 -11.46 -6.98
CA LEU A 111 15.42 -11.71 -5.56
C LEU A 111 14.16 -11.59 -4.68
N ILE A 112 13.35 -10.56 -4.90
CA ILE A 112 12.08 -10.36 -4.17
C ILE A 112 11.11 -11.50 -4.48
N SER A 113 11.01 -11.90 -5.75
CA SER A 113 10.14 -13.00 -6.18
C SER A 113 10.57 -14.33 -5.56
N ALA A 114 11.88 -14.60 -5.53
CA ALA A 114 12.44 -15.79 -4.88
C ALA A 114 12.19 -15.81 -3.37
N ALA A 115 12.35 -14.67 -2.68
CA ALA A 115 12.04 -14.56 -1.26
C ALA A 115 10.55 -14.82 -0.96
N GLY A 116 9.66 -14.31 -1.83
CA GLY A 116 8.22 -14.54 -1.73
C GLY A 116 7.85 -16.02 -1.89
N ILE A 117 8.40 -16.69 -2.91
CA ILE A 117 8.19 -18.12 -3.16
C ILE A 117 8.74 -18.95 -2.01
N THR A 118 9.96 -18.67 -1.56
CA THR A 118 10.61 -19.41 -0.47
C THR A 118 9.75 -19.35 0.78
N LEU A 119 9.25 -18.17 1.16
CA LEU A 119 8.39 -18.04 2.33
C LEU A 119 7.04 -18.75 2.18
N ALA A 120 6.44 -18.72 0.98
CA ALA A 120 5.21 -19.44 0.71
C ALA A 120 5.41 -20.96 0.87
N LEU A 121 6.54 -21.48 0.37
CA LEU A 121 6.91 -22.89 0.48
C LEU A 121 7.26 -23.29 1.93
N THR A 122 7.96 -22.45 2.69
CA THR A 122 8.30 -22.77 4.09
C THR A 122 7.05 -22.86 4.96
N ARG A 123 6.03 -22.04 4.69
CA ARG A 123 4.75 -22.09 5.43
C ARG A 123 3.86 -23.28 5.08
N GLY A 124 4.03 -23.86 3.89
CA GLY A 124 3.37 -25.11 3.52
C GLY A 124 3.87 -26.32 4.29
N ARG A 125 4.95 -26.20 5.07
CA ARG A 125 5.57 -27.30 5.81
C ARG A 125 5.21 -27.38 7.29
N ASP A 126 4.49 -26.38 7.82
CA ASP A 126 4.01 -26.31 9.21
C ASP A 126 2.48 -26.62 9.33
N ARG A 127 1.87 -27.20 8.28
CA ARG A 127 0.54 -27.83 8.32
C ARG A 127 0.67 -29.30 7.97
#